data_AF-A0A251QUM4-F1
#
_entry.id   AF-A0A251QUM4-F1
#
_cell.length_a   1.000
_cell.length_b   1.000
_cell.length_c   1.000
_cell.angle_alpha   90.00
_cell.angle_beta   90.00
_cell.angle_gamma   90.00
#
_symmetry.space_group_name_H-M   'P 1'
#
loop_
_entity.id
_entity.type
_entity.pdbx_description
1 polymer ?
#
loop_
_entity_poly.entity_id
_entity_poly.type
_entity_poly.pdbx_seq_one_letter_code
_entity_poly.pdbx_strand_id
1 'polypeptide(L)'
;MNQTDNASFERFCRETTATFWHYHGGCLMGKVVDGDLRVMGINALRVVDGSTFNLSPGTNPQATLMILGRYAGLKMLKERSACKGCNS
;
A
#
# COMPACT_ATOMS: atom_id res chain seq x y z
N MET A 1 27.14 2.45 28.69
CA MET A 1 26.53 3.42 27.74
C MET A 1 25.79 4.46 28.56
N ASN A 2 26.07 5.75 28.33
CA ASN A 2 25.29 6.82 28.93
C ASN A 2 23.96 6.92 28.18
N GLN A 3 22.84 6.60 28.82
CA GLN A 3 21.52 6.53 28.19
C GLN A 3 20.87 7.90 27.94
N THR A 4 21.53 9.01 28.28
CA THR A 4 21.02 10.38 28.10
C THR A 4 21.70 11.15 26.97
N ASP A 5 22.69 10.57 26.30
CA ASP A 5 23.43 11.23 25.22
C ASP A 5 22.75 11.03 23.86
N ASN A 6 21.81 11.91 23.54
CA ASN A 6 21.06 11.86 22.29
C ASN A 6 21.95 11.97 21.04
N ALA A 7 23.08 12.67 21.11
CA ALA A 7 23.96 12.88 19.96
C ALA A 7 24.68 11.60 19.54
N SER A 8 25.12 10.77 20.50
CA SER A 8 25.69 9.46 20.18
C SER A 8 24.65 8.46 19.68
N PHE A 9 23.41 8.49 20.19
CA PHE A 9 22.32 7.69 19.63
C PHE A 9 21.97 8.09 18.19
N GLU A 10 21.93 9.39 17.87
CA GLU A 10 21.71 9.85 16.50
C GLU A 10 22.80 9.33 15.55
N ARG A 11 24.07 9.45 15.95
CA ARG A 11 25.21 8.95 15.18
C ARG A 11 25.10 7.44 14.94
N PHE A 12 24.83 6.68 16.00
CA PHE A 12 24.62 5.23 15.91
C PHE A 12 23.51 4.88 14.92
N CYS A 13 22.34 5.53 15.03
CA CYS A 13 21.24 5.32 14.10
C CYS A 13 21.69 5.56 12.65
N ARG A 14 22.38 6.67 12.36
CA ARG A 14 22.84 6.98 10.99
C ARG A 14 23.86 5.96 10.46
N GLU A 15 24.79 5.52 11.30
CA GLU A 15 25.86 4.59 10.91
C GLU A 15 25.36 3.13 10.75
N THR A 16 24.33 2.73 11.51
CA THR A 16 23.83 1.34 11.51
C THR A 16 22.48 1.15 10.83
N THR A 17 21.90 2.20 10.24
CA THR A 17 20.61 2.09 9.54
C THR A 17 20.70 1.05 8.43
N ALA A 18 19.74 0.13 8.44
CA ALA A 18 19.53 -0.85 7.38
C ALA A 18 18.04 -0.88 7.02
N THR A 19 17.73 -1.55 5.92
CA THR A 19 16.34 -1.73 5.53
C THR A 19 15.63 -2.78 6.39
N PHE A 20 14.34 -2.57 6.62
CA PHE A 20 13.42 -3.58 7.14
C PHE A 20 12.70 -4.35 6.01
N TRP A 21 13.07 -4.13 4.75
CA TRP A 21 12.47 -4.74 3.56
C TRP A 21 10.96 -4.49 3.37
N HIS A 22 10.40 -3.49 4.05
CA HIS A 22 8.98 -3.09 3.97
C HIS A 22 8.77 -1.84 3.10
N TYR A 23 9.48 -1.77 1.98
CA TYR A 23 9.31 -0.67 1.02
C TYR A 23 7.89 -0.68 0.44
N HIS A 24 7.32 0.51 0.29
CA HIS A 24 5.96 0.75 -0.18
C HIS A 24 5.89 2.14 -0.83
N GLY A 25 4.74 2.46 -1.42
CA GLY A 25 4.54 3.71 -2.15
C GLY A 25 5.02 3.67 -3.61
N GLY A 26 4.79 4.77 -4.34
CA GLY A 26 5.09 4.92 -5.76
C GLY A 26 3.85 5.11 -6.64
N CYS A 27 2.78 4.33 -6.41
CA CYS A 27 1.50 4.42 -7.11
C CYS A 27 0.38 4.87 -6.17
N LEU A 28 0.62 5.98 -5.48
CA LEU A 28 -0.20 6.42 -4.34
C LEU A 28 -1.65 6.70 -4.74
N MET A 29 -2.58 6.36 -3.84
CA MET A 29 -3.98 6.72 -3.96
C MET A 29 -4.17 8.25 -3.96
N GLY A 30 -5.01 8.76 -4.85
CA GLY A 30 -5.22 10.19 -5.07
C GLY A 30 -4.10 10.89 -5.87
N LYS A 31 -3.01 10.19 -6.20
CA LYS A 31 -1.93 10.70 -7.07
C LYS A 31 -1.79 9.92 -8.38
N VAL A 32 -1.91 8.59 -8.31
CA VAL A 32 -1.81 7.68 -9.48
C VAL A 32 -3.08 6.84 -9.63
N VAL A 33 -3.62 6.31 -8.52
CA VAL A 33 -4.84 5.50 -8.52
C VAL A 33 -5.98 6.17 -7.73
N ASP A 34 -7.24 5.85 -8.08
CA ASP A 34 -8.43 6.29 -7.34
C ASP A 34 -8.74 5.38 -6.12
N GLY A 35 -9.84 5.66 -5.43
CA GLY A 35 -10.30 4.87 -4.26
C GLY A 35 -10.77 3.44 -4.59
N ASP A 36 -10.90 3.10 -5.87
CA ASP A 36 -11.20 1.77 -6.38
C ASP A 36 -9.96 1.09 -6.99
N LEU A 37 -8.78 1.67 -6.75
CA LEU A 37 -7.48 1.24 -7.23
C LEU A 37 -7.34 1.29 -8.76
N ARG A 38 -8.19 2.06 -9.45
CA ARG A 38 -8.09 2.27 -10.90
C ARG A 38 -7.05 3.32 -11.20
N VAL A 39 -6.25 3.09 -12.23
CA VAL A 39 -5.27 4.09 -12.69
C VAL A 39 -6.02 5.26 -13.30
N MET A 40 -5.79 6.45 -12.77
CA MET A 40 -6.52 7.65 -13.19
C MET A 40 -6.25 7.95 -14.67
N GLY A 41 -7.31 8.22 -15.43
CA GLY A 41 -7.23 8.50 -16.87
C GLY A 41 -7.06 7.27 -17.76
N ILE A 42 -6.98 6.05 -17.21
CA ILE A 42 -6.85 4.81 -17.98
C ILE A 42 -7.99 3.85 -17.63
N ASN A 43 -8.68 3.38 -18.67
CA ASN A 43 -9.72 2.37 -18.52
C ASN A 43 -9.11 0.97 -18.38
N ALA A 44 -9.83 0.08 -17.67
CA ALA A 44 -9.48 -1.33 -17.53
C ALA A 44 -8.10 -1.65 -16.90
N LEU A 45 -7.47 -0.68 -16.21
CA LEU A 45 -6.19 -0.87 -15.52
C LEU A 45 -6.30 -0.54 -14.03
N ARG A 46 -5.75 -1.42 -13.18
CA ARG A 46 -5.67 -1.25 -11.72
C ARG A 46 -4.29 -1.64 -11.19
N VAL A 47 -3.90 -1.09 -10.06
CA VAL A 47 -2.67 -1.48 -9.32
C VAL A 47 -3.09 -1.97 -7.93
N VAL A 48 -2.69 -3.19 -7.57
CA VAL A 48 -3.10 -3.84 -6.30
C VAL A 48 -1.88 -4.46 -5.62
N ASP A 49 -1.07 -3.62 -5.00
CA ASP A 49 0.11 -4.01 -4.22
C ASP A 49 0.50 -2.90 -3.22
N GLY A 50 1.66 -3.05 -2.57
CA GLY A 50 2.16 -2.11 -1.57
C GLY A 50 2.53 -0.72 -2.10
N SER A 51 2.63 -0.54 -3.42
CA SER A 51 2.93 0.76 -4.02
C SER A 51 1.82 1.78 -3.82
N THR A 52 0.61 1.32 -3.47
CA THR A 52 -0.58 2.16 -3.26
C THR A 52 -0.66 2.80 -1.87
N PHE A 53 0.18 2.35 -0.92
CA PHE A 53 0.18 2.84 0.46
C PHE A 53 1.06 4.07 0.65
N ASN A 54 0.58 5.05 1.42
CA ASN A 54 1.37 6.21 1.88
C ASN A 54 2.24 5.89 3.10
N LEU A 55 1.86 4.87 3.89
CA LEU A 55 2.54 4.43 5.11
C LEU A 55 2.49 2.91 5.18
N SER A 56 3.52 2.31 5.78
CA SER A 56 3.58 0.85 5.95
C SER A 56 2.44 0.39 6.86
N PRO A 57 1.58 -0.55 6.42
CA PRO A 57 0.54 -1.09 7.28
C PRO A 57 1.12 -2.09 8.29
N GLY A 58 1.06 -1.74 9.58
CA GLY A 58 1.52 -2.60 10.68
C GLY A 58 3.04 -2.85 10.70
N THR A 59 3.50 -3.67 11.65
CA THR A 59 4.93 -4.01 11.81
C THR A 59 5.46 -4.86 10.65
N ASN A 60 4.65 -5.80 10.15
CA ASN A 60 4.94 -6.60 8.96
C ASN A 60 3.74 -6.51 7.99
N PRO A 61 3.92 -5.92 6.79
CA PRO A 61 2.82 -5.62 5.88
C PRO A 61 2.31 -6.83 5.08
N GLN A 62 2.95 -7.99 5.20
CA GLN A 62 2.69 -9.15 4.34
C GLN A 62 1.23 -9.61 4.40
N ALA A 63 0.67 -9.79 5.60
CA ALA A 63 -0.72 -10.22 5.77
C ALA A 63 -1.71 -9.20 5.19
N THR A 64 -1.44 -7.90 5.39
CA THR A 64 -2.26 -6.82 4.83
C THR A 64 -2.25 -6.84 3.31
N LEU A 65 -1.09 -7.05 2.68
CA LEU A 65 -0.97 -7.14 1.22
C LEU A 65 -1.73 -8.34 0.65
N MET A 66 -1.65 -9.50 1.30
CA MET A 66 -2.41 -10.68 0.86
C MET A 66 -3.92 -10.43 0.90
N ILE A 67 -4.41 -9.82 1.99
CA ILE A 67 -5.83 -9.50 2.15
C ILE A 67 -6.26 -8.43 1.14
N LEU A 68 -5.42 -7.43 0.85
CA LEU A 68 -5.67 -6.40 -0.16
C LEU A 68 -5.99 -7.01 -1.52
N GLY A 69 -5.18 -7.99 -1.96
CA GLY A 69 -5.41 -8.71 -3.22
C GLY A 69 -6.78 -9.39 -3.26
N ARG A 70 -7.14 -10.11 -2.19
CA ARG A 70 -8.47 -10.75 -2.08
C ARG A 70 -9.60 -9.71 -2.07
N TYR A 71 -9.45 -8.64 -1.29
CA TYR A 71 -10.44 -7.59 -1.17
C TYR A 71 -10.73 -6.93 -2.53
N ALA A 72 -9.68 -6.55 -3.26
CA ALA A 72 -9.82 -5.96 -4.60
C ALA A 72 -10.52 -6.91 -5.57
N GLY A 73 -10.16 -8.20 -5.58
CA GLY A 73 -10.81 -9.21 -6.41
C GLY A 73 -12.31 -9.35 -6.11
N LEU A 74 -12.69 -9.41 -4.83
CA LEU A 74 -14.09 -9.46 -4.41
C LEU A 74 -14.86 -8.19 -4.79
N LYS A 75 -14.24 -7.01 -4.67
CA LYS A 75 -14.84 -5.74 -5.08
C LYS A 75 -15.13 -5.72 -6.59
N MET A 76 -14.17 -6.15 -7.41
CA MET A 76 -14.34 -6.25 -8.87
C MET A 76 -15.42 -7.25 -9.28
N LEU A 77 -15.60 -8.36 -8.54
CA LEU A 77 -16.71 -9.29 -8.79
C LEU A 77 -18.06 -8.64 -8.49
N LYS A 78 -18.19 -7.93 -7.36
CA LYS A 78 -19.41 -7.21 -7.00
C LYS A 78 -19.78 -6.15 -8.03
N GLU A 79 -18.80 -5.35 -8.49
CA GLU A 79 -18.99 -4.35 -9.55
C GLU A 79 -19.52 -4.98 -10.85
N ARG A 80 -18.98 -6.14 -11.25
CA ARG A 80 -19.43 -6.87 -12.43
C ARG A 80 -20.85 -7.41 -12.28
N SER A 81 -21.21 -7.94 -11.11
CA SER A 81 -22.56 -8.43 -10.84
C SER A 81 -23.59 -7.31 -10.85
N ALA A 82 -23.26 -6.13 -10.31
CA ALA A 82 -24.14 -4.97 -10.34
C ALA A 82 -24.41 -4.49 -11.78
N CYS A 83 -23.39 -4.51 -12.64
CA CYS A 83 -23.54 -4.15 -14.05
C CYS A 83 -24.47 -5.12 -14.82
N LYS A 84 -24.54 -6.40 -14.43
CA LYS A 84 -25.40 -7.39 -15.09
C LYS A 84 -26.89 -7.25 -14.73
N GLY A 85 -27.21 -6.66 -13.58
CA GLY A 85 -28.60 -6.46 -13.13
C GLY A 85 -29.29 -5.21 -13.68
N CYS A 86 -28.62 -4.41 -14.51
CA CYS A 86 -29.17 -3.18 -15.09
C CYS A 86 -29.69 -3.35 -16.53
N ASN A 87 -29.59 -4.55 -17.10
CA ASN A 87 -30.00 -4.89 -18.47
C ASN A 87 -31.26 -5.79 -18.53
N SER A 88 -32.11 -5.75 -17.51
CA SER A 88 -33.37 -6.51 -17.42
C SER A 88 -34.51 -5.62 -16.95
#